data_AF-A0A5C8RYA1-F1
#
_entry.id   AF-A0A5C8RYA1-F1
#
_cell.length_a   1.000
_cell.length_b   1.000
_cell.length_c   1.000
_cell.angle_alpha   90.00
_cell.angle_beta   90.00
_cell.angle_gamma   90.00
#
_symmetry.space_group_name_H-M   'P 1'
#
loop_
_entity.id
_entity.type
_entity.pdbx_description
1 polymer ?
#
loop_
_entity_poly.entity_id
_entity_poly.type
_entity_poly.pdbx_seq_one_letter_code
_entity_poly.pdbx_strand_id
1 'polypeptide(L)'
;MGMTFTKPQCEAMLLKRLAEDFAPAVERCARQPMGDDLFAAHLSLAYNIGTGGYCKSSVVRLWNAGERRASCEAFMRFDKAGGRVVAGLVRRRQAERALCLKGV
;
A
#
# COMPACT_ATOMS: atom_id res chain seq x y z
N MET A 1 -21.29 -13.71 -18.12
CA MET A 1 -21.00 -12.44 -17.41
C MET A 1 -22.18 -12.15 -16.50
N GLY A 2 -21.98 -11.85 -15.22
CA GLY A 2 -23.08 -11.66 -14.25
C GLY A 2 -22.85 -12.30 -12.87
N MET A 3 -21.63 -12.27 -12.34
CA MET A 3 -21.39 -12.71 -10.96
C MET A 3 -21.76 -11.59 -10.00
N THR A 4 -22.61 -11.88 -9.02
CA THR A 4 -22.95 -10.99 -7.91
C THR A 4 -22.49 -11.65 -6.62
N PHE A 5 -21.83 -10.87 -5.77
CA PHE A 5 -21.36 -11.32 -4.48
C PHE A 5 -22.06 -10.52 -3.38
N THR A 6 -22.36 -11.17 -2.28
CA THR A 6 -22.81 -10.50 -1.06
C THR A 6 -21.64 -9.76 -0.41
N LYS A 7 -21.94 -8.78 0.44
CA LYS A 7 -20.88 -8.06 1.19
C LYS A 7 -19.94 -9.01 1.96
N PRO A 8 -20.43 -10.02 2.70
CA PRO A 8 -19.56 -10.99 3.37
C PRO A 8 -18.66 -11.78 2.41
N GLN A 9 -19.15 -12.11 1.21
CA GLN A 9 -18.31 -12.78 0.20
C GLN A 9 -17.19 -11.85 -0.29
N CYS A 10 -17.51 -10.58 -0.57
CA CYS A 10 -16.49 -9.58 -0.94
C CYS A 10 -15.44 -9.37 0.17
N GLU A 11 -15.86 -9.33 1.43
CA GLU A 11 -14.95 -9.20 2.57
C GLU A 11 -14.04 -10.42 2.71
N ALA A 12 -14.59 -11.64 2.59
CA ALA A 12 -13.79 -12.86 2.61
C ALA A 12 -12.76 -12.89 1.47
N MET A 13 -13.16 -12.48 0.26
CA MET A 13 -12.26 -12.38 -0.89
C MET A 13 -11.15 -11.34 -0.66
N LEU A 14 -11.49 -10.19 -0.07
CA LEU A 14 -10.53 -9.15 0.27
C LEU A 14 -9.51 -9.67 1.29
N LEU A 15 -9.97 -10.22 2.42
CA LEU A 15 -9.10 -10.73 3.47
C LEU A 15 -8.18 -11.83 2.96
N LYS A 16 -8.71 -12.75 2.16
CA LYS A 16 -7.92 -13.81 1.52
C LYS A 16 -6.79 -13.22 0.67
N ARG A 17 -7.09 -12.29 -0.24
CA ARG A 17 -6.06 -11.67 -1.08
C ARG A 17 -5.05 -10.87 -0.27
N LEU A 18 -5.50 -10.12 0.74
CA LEU A 18 -4.58 -9.38 1.60
C LEU A 18 -3.59 -10.31 2.30
N ALA A 19 -4.06 -11.43 2.84
CA ALA A 19 -3.24 -12.41 3.56
C ALA A 19 -2.33 -13.23 2.64
N GLU A 20 -2.81 -13.64 1.46
CA GLU A 20 -2.09 -14.55 0.57
C GLU A 20 -1.16 -13.82 -0.43
N ASP A 21 -1.61 -12.67 -0.97
CA ASP A 21 -0.89 -11.99 -2.07
C ASP A 21 -0.05 -10.81 -1.57
N PHE A 22 -0.64 -9.95 -0.74
CA PHE A 22 -0.12 -8.59 -0.50
C PHE A 22 0.71 -8.48 0.78
N ALA A 23 0.22 -8.98 1.92
CA ALA A 23 0.96 -8.96 3.19
C ALA A 23 2.33 -9.67 3.06
N PRO A 24 2.43 -10.89 2.48
CA PRO A 24 3.72 -11.54 2.29
C PRO A 24 4.67 -10.75 1.37
N ALA A 25 4.13 -10.00 0.41
CA ALA A 25 4.93 -9.13 -0.44
C ALA A 25 5.44 -7.90 0.30
N VAL A 26 4.63 -7.31 1.17
CA VAL A 26 5.04 -6.20 2.03
C VAL A 26 6.19 -6.62 2.93
N GLU A 27 6.03 -7.73 3.66
CA GLU A 27 7.04 -8.26 4.59
C GLU A 27 8.35 -8.63 3.88
N ARG A 28 8.24 -9.32 2.73
CA ARG A 28 9.42 -9.73 1.95
C ARG A 28 10.22 -8.53 1.43
N CYS A 29 9.53 -7.48 0.98
CA CYS A 29 10.18 -6.37 0.28
C CYS A 29 10.63 -5.26 1.23
N ALA A 30 9.85 -4.97 2.28
CA ALA A 30 10.13 -3.92 3.26
C ALA A 30 10.64 -4.55 4.57
N ARG A 31 11.96 -4.71 4.65
CA ARG A 31 12.65 -5.59 5.60
C ARG A 31 12.86 -5.01 7.00
N GLN A 32 12.63 -3.71 7.18
CA GLN A 32 12.71 -3.09 8.51
C GLN A 32 11.41 -3.35 9.28
N PRO A 33 11.47 -3.57 10.62
CA PRO A 33 10.29 -3.80 11.44
C PRO A 33 9.27 -2.66 11.31
N MET A 34 8.00 -3.01 11.09
CA MET A 34 6.86 -2.08 11.04
C MET A 34 5.91 -2.35 12.21
N GLY A 35 5.36 -1.29 12.79
CA GLY A 35 4.16 -1.39 13.62
C GLY A 35 2.88 -1.42 12.77
N ASP A 36 1.74 -1.64 13.42
CA ASP A 36 0.46 -1.90 12.74
C ASP A 36 0.02 -0.76 11.80
N ASP A 37 0.12 0.51 12.23
CA ASP A 37 -0.27 1.66 11.40
C ASP A 37 0.60 1.77 10.13
N LEU A 38 1.91 1.56 10.26
CA LEU A 38 2.85 1.55 9.15
C LEU A 38 2.55 0.39 8.19
N PHE A 39 2.36 -0.81 8.75
CA PHE A 39 2.07 -2.00 7.96
C PHE A 39 0.76 -1.85 7.20
N ALA A 40 -0.30 -1.36 7.84
CA ALA A 40 -1.59 -1.11 7.21
C ALA A 40 -1.48 -0.09 6.06
N ALA A 41 -0.71 0.99 6.24
CA ALA A 41 -0.48 1.97 5.18
C ALA A 41 0.27 1.35 3.98
N HIS A 42 1.36 0.62 4.25
CA HIS A 42 2.15 -0.06 3.22
C HIS A 42 1.33 -1.13 2.48
N LEU A 43 0.52 -1.90 3.20
CA LEU A 43 -0.40 -2.89 2.65
C LEU A 43 -1.47 -2.25 1.76
N SER A 44 -2.07 -1.13 2.18
CA SER A 44 -3.03 -0.39 1.35
C SER A 44 -2.41 0.13 0.05
N LEU A 45 -1.18 0.63 0.11
CA LEU A 45 -0.46 1.06 -1.09
C LEU A 45 -0.20 -0.13 -2.02
N ALA A 46 0.34 -1.23 -1.49
CA ALA A 46 0.63 -2.45 -2.25
C ALA A 46 -0.62 -3.03 -2.92
N TYR A 47 -1.77 -3.03 -2.22
CA TYR A 47 -3.06 -3.44 -2.79
C TYR A 47 -3.44 -2.60 -4.00
N ASN A 48 -3.14 -1.30 -3.98
CA ASN A 48 -3.51 -0.38 -5.06
C ASN A 48 -2.58 -0.43 -6.26
N ILE A 49 -1.27 -0.48 -6.04
CA ILE A 49 -0.26 -0.37 -7.10
C ILE A 49 0.30 -1.72 -7.54
N GLY A 50 -0.14 -2.80 -6.89
CA GLY A 50 0.36 -4.15 -7.09
C GLY A 50 1.67 -4.41 -6.34
N THR A 51 1.92 -5.70 -6.03
CA THR A 51 3.10 -6.14 -5.29
C THR A 51 4.41 -5.84 -6.02
N GLY A 52 4.45 -6.03 -7.34
CA GLY A 52 5.63 -5.72 -8.17
C GLY A 52 5.99 -4.23 -8.19
N GLY A 53 4.98 -3.36 -8.30
CA GLY A 53 5.16 -1.90 -8.24
C GLY A 53 5.60 -1.43 -6.86
N TYR A 54 5.02 -2.01 -5.81
CA TYR A 54 5.41 -1.76 -4.42
C TYR A 54 6.85 -2.18 -4.13
N CYS A 55 7.25 -3.41 -4.46
CA CYS A 55 8.59 -3.92 -4.16
C CYS A 55 9.72 -3.13 -4.85
N LYS A 56 9.45 -2.56 -6.03
CA LYS A 56 10.41 -1.72 -6.78
C LYS A 56 10.29 -0.22 -6.47
N SER A 57 9.41 0.16 -5.54
CA SER A 57 9.10 1.56 -5.25
C SER A 57 10.23 2.27 -4.50
N SER A 58 10.21 3.61 -4.57
CA SER A 58 11.02 4.43 -3.65
C SER A 58 10.58 4.29 -2.19
N VAL A 59 9.32 3.92 -1.92
CA VAL A 59 8.83 3.66 -0.57
C VAL A 59 9.65 2.53 0.06
N VAL A 60 9.70 1.36 -0.60
CA VAL A 60 10.49 0.21 -0.12
C VAL A 60 11.98 0.52 -0.03
N ARG A 61 12.54 1.23 -1.03
CA ARG A 61 13.96 1.61 -1.01
C ARG A 61 14.31 2.49 0.20
N LEU A 62 13.49 3.51 0.48
CA LEU A 62 13.70 4.41 1.62
C LEU A 62 13.44 3.70 2.95
N TRP A 63 12.40 2.87 3.02
CA TRP A 63 12.10 2.07 4.20
C TRP A 63 13.29 1.19 4.59
N ASN A 64 13.83 0.45 3.63
CA ASN A 64 14.97 -0.45 3.86
C ASN A 64 16.26 0.29 4.23
N ALA A 65 16.38 1.58 3.86
CA ALA A 65 17.48 2.45 4.26
C ALA A 65 17.30 3.04 5.68
N GLY A 66 16.19 2.74 6.37
CA GLY A 66 15.88 3.30 7.69
C GLY A 66 15.24 4.68 7.63
N GLU A 67 15.03 5.24 6.44
CA GLU A 67 14.46 6.56 6.20
C GLU A 67 12.93 6.53 6.30
N ARG A 68 12.40 6.19 7.49
CA ARG A 68 10.98 5.90 7.74
C ARG A 68 10.05 7.03 7.29
N ARG A 69 10.35 8.26 7.72
CA ARG A 69 9.55 9.43 7.34
C ARG A 69 9.57 9.66 5.83
N ALA A 70 10.75 9.61 5.21
CA ALA A 70 10.89 9.78 3.77
C ALA A 70 10.17 8.67 2.97
N SER A 71 10.15 7.44 3.49
CA SER A 71 9.34 6.35 2.94
C SER A 71 7.85 6.70 2.91
N CYS A 72 7.29 7.21 4.01
CA CYS A 72 5.89 7.65 4.07
C CYS A 72 5.62 8.83 3.10
N GLU A 73 6.53 9.79 3.00
CA GLU A 73 6.41 10.89 2.03
C GLU A 73 6.37 10.40 0.57
N ALA A 74 7.12 9.34 0.26
CA ALA A 74 7.21 8.78 -1.08
C ALA A 74 5.91 8.14 -1.60
N PHE A 75 4.89 7.94 -0.75
CA PHE A 75 3.55 7.51 -1.16
C PHE A 75 2.94 8.47 -2.19
N MET A 76 3.20 9.77 -2.07
CA MET A 76 2.64 10.80 -2.95
C MET A 76 3.06 10.67 -4.42
N ARG A 77 4.08 9.84 -4.73
CA ARG A 77 4.53 9.58 -6.10
C ARG A 77 3.60 8.65 -6.89
N PHE A 78 2.65 8.01 -6.22
CA PHE A 78 1.74 7.01 -6.80
C PHE A 78 0.32 7.57 -6.97
N ASP A 79 0.22 8.70 -7.67
CA ASP A 79 -1.01 9.47 -7.90
C ASP A 79 -1.49 9.48 -9.37
N LYS A 80 -0.80 8.74 -10.26
CA LYS A 80 -1.09 8.73 -11.70
C LYS A 80 -1.78 7.45 -12.16
N ALA A 81 -2.70 7.60 -13.12
CA ALA A 81 -3.24 6.52 -13.94
C ALA A 81 -3.30 6.96 -15.40
N GLY A 82 -2.94 6.07 -16.34
CA GLY A 82 -2.87 6.43 -17.77
C GLY A 82 -1.90 7.60 -18.05
N GLY A 83 -0.83 7.73 -17.25
CA GLY A 83 0.16 8.81 -17.36
C GLY A 83 -0.27 10.16 -16.79
N ARG A 84 -1.51 10.29 -16.29
CA ARG A 84 -2.07 11.56 -15.76
C ARG A 84 -2.33 11.46 -14.26
N VAL A 85 -2.15 12.58 -13.56
CA VAL A 85 -2.51 12.68 -12.14
C VAL A 85 -4.02 12.53 -11.99
N VAL A 86 -4.45 11.73 -11.02
CA VAL A 86 -5.86 11.49 -10.71
C VAL A 86 -6.16 11.99 -9.31
N ALA A 87 -7.07 12.96 -9.19
CA ALA A 87 -7.42 13.57 -7.90
C ALA A 87 -7.84 12.56 -6.83
N GLY A 88 -8.54 11.48 -7.22
CA GLY A 88 -8.89 10.38 -6.33
C GLY A 88 -7.67 9.65 -5.75
N LEU A 89 -6.63 9.43 -6.55
CA LEU A 89 -5.38 8.82 -6.10
C LEU A 89 -4.60 9.77 -5.19
N VAL A 90 -4.57 11.07 -5.50
CA VAL A 90 -3.95 12.08 -4.62
C VAL A 90 -4.55 12.02 -3.22
N ARG A 91 -5.89 12.05 -3.10
CA ARG A 91 -6.58 11.96 -1.81
C ARG A 91 -6.27 10.64 -1.08
N ARG A 92 -6.25 9.52 -1.82
CA ARG A 92 -5.88 8.21 -1.27
C ARG A 92 -4.44 8.22 -0.72
N ARG A 93 -3.49 8.75 -1.47
CA ARG A 93 -2.08 8.84 -1.05
C ARG A 93 -1.89 9.75 0.17
N GLN A 94 -2.62 10.84 0.26
CA GLN A 94 -2.61 11.72 1.44
C GLN A 94 -3.08 10.97 2.69
N ALA A 95 -4.18 10.22 2.60
CA ALA A 95 -4.71 9.44 3.72
C ALA A 95 -3.74 8.31 4.16
N GLU A 96 -3.20 7.55 3.20
CA GLU A 96 -2.23 6.49 3.49
C GLU A 96 -0.92 7.05 4.06
N ARG A 97 -0.42 8.18 3.54
CA ARG A 97 0.72 8.89 4.10
C ARG A 97 0.46 9.33 5.53
N ALA A 98 -0.72 9.89 5.81
CA ALA A 98 -1.08 10.34 7.16
C ALA A 98 -1.08 9.16 8.15
N LEU A 99 -1.64 8.01 7.75
CA LEU A 99 -1.59 6.79 8.56
C LEU A 99 -0.15 6.30 8.77
N CYS A 100 0.65 6.26 7.69
CA CYS A 100 2.07 5.87 7.76
C CYS A 100 2.84 6.75 8.74
N LEU A 101 2.68 8.08 8.65
CA LEU A 101 3.36 9.06 9.51
C LEU A 101 2.92 9.00 10.98
N LYS A 102 1.72 8.48 11.29
CA LYS A 102 1.26 8.27 12.66
C LYS A 102 2.07 7.20 13.39
N GLY A 103 2.61 6.22 12.66
CA GLY A 103 3.42 5.12 13.19
C GLY A 103 4.94 5.34 13.10
N VAL A 104 5.40 6.48 12.57
CA VAL A 104 6.82 6.88 12.56
C VAL A 104 7.20 7.49 13.90
#